data_AF-A0A4U1CNV1-F1
#
_entry.id   AF-A0A4U1CNV1-F1
#
_cell.length_a   1.000
_cell.length_b   1.000
_cell.length_c   1.000
_cell.angle_alpha   90.00
_cell.angle_beta   90.00
_cell.angle_gamma   90.00
#
_symmetry.space_group_name_H-M   'P 1'
#
loop_
_entity.id
_entity.type
_entity.pdbx_description
1 polymer ?
#
loop_
_entity_poly.entity_id
_entity_poly.type
_entity_poly.pdbx_seq_one_letter_code
_entity_poly.pdbx_strand_id
1 'polypeptide(L)' 'MAKVVQFVKESYEEMTQKVTWPTWGELQNSAVLVLVASLIIACVIFAMDKGSTFVLDTFYKSLSN' A
#
# COMPACT_ATOMS: atom_id res chain seq x y z
N MET A 1 26.61 24.72 10.88
CA MET A 1 26.97 23.78 9.78
C MET A 1 27.59 22.49 10.31
N ALA A 2 28.66 22.52 11.13
CA ALA A 2 29.30 21.30 11.67
C ALA A 2 28.35 20.38 12.47
N LYS A 3 27.45 20.94 13.29
CA LYS A 3 26.49 20.17 14.10
C LYS A 3 25.49 19.35 13.29
N VAL A 4 25.02 19.85 12.14
CA VAL A 4 24.02 19.16 11.30
C VAL A 4 24.67 17.99 10.56
N VAL A 5 25.89 18.19 10.04
CA VAL A 5 26.66 17.13 9.39
C VAL A 5 26.97 16.01 10.38
N GLN A 6 27.30 16.35 11.63
CA GLN A 6 27.58 15.38 12.68
C GLN A 6 26.31 14.63 13.12
N PHE A 7 25.17 15.32 13.23
CA PHE A 7 23.87 14.71 13.53
C PHE A 7 23.42 13.71 12.46
N VAL A 8 23.59 14.04 11.17
CA VAL A 8 23.26 13.12 10.07
C VAL A 8 24.19 11.90 10.09
N LYS A 9 25.47 12.08 10.43
CA LYS A 9 26.45 10.99 10.53
C LYS A 9 26.15 10.06 11.71
N GLU A 10 25.83 10.59 12.88
CA GLU A 10 25.40 9.83 14.05
C GLU A 10 24.06 9.12 13.80
N SER A 11 23.11 9.78 13.12
CA SER A 11 21.83 9.16 12.73
C SER A 11 22.04 8.01 11.75
N TYR A 12 22.98 8.12 10.82
CA TYR A 12 23.31 7.04 9.88
C TYR A 12 23.96 5.85 10.60
N GLU A 13 24.93 6.09 11.49
CA GLU A 13 25.51 5.03 12.32
C GLU A 13 24.45 4.35 13.20
N GLU A 14 23.53 5.11 13.81
CA GLU A 14 22.47 4.57 14.66
C GLU A 14 21.45 3.75 13.86
N MET A 15 21.01 4.23 12.68
CA MET A 15 20.10 3.50 11.81
C MET A 15 20.70 2.19 11.27
N THR A 16 22.03 2.11 11.16
CA THR A 16 22.71 0.92 10.61
C THR A 16 23.19 -0.04 11.71
N GLN A 17 23.48 0.45 12.92
CA GLN A 17 24.00 -0.37 14.03
C GLN A 17 22.94 -0.76 15.07
N LYS A 18 21.82 -0.03 15.18
CA LYS A 18 20.74 -0.33 16.14
C LYS A 18 19.43 -0.79 15.51
N VAL A 19 19.35 -0.87 14.18
CA VAL A 19 18.14 -1.31 13.50
C VAL A 19 18.45 -2.58 12.72
N THR A 20 17.78 -3.66 13.09
CA THR A 20 17.84 -4.91 12.34
C THR A 20 17.06 -4.71 11.05
N TRP A 21 17.74 -4.23 10.01
CA TRP A 21 17.18 -4.30 8.66
C TRP A 21 16.94 -5.77 8.33
N PRO A 22 15.70 -6.13 7.93
CA PRO A 22 15.44 -7.49 7.51
C PRO A 22 16.33 -7.82 6.32
N THR A 23 16.66 -9.09 6.17
CA THR A 23 17.47 -9.52 5.03
C THR A 23 16.71 -9.24 3.72
N TRP A 24 17.43 -9.06 2.62
CA TRP A 24 16.82 -8.77 1.31
C TRP A 24 15.73 -9.78 0.91
N GLY A 25 15.85 -11.05 1.32
CA GLY A 25 14.82 -12.06 1.10
C GLY A 25 13.54 -11.86 1.90
N GLU A 26 13.63 -11.41 3.16
CA GLU A 26 12.47 -11.09 4.00
C GLU A 26 11.76 -9.82 3.52
N LEU A 27 12.52 -8.84 3.02
CA LEU A 27 11.96 -7.66 2.37
C LEU A 27 11.14 -8.03 1.14
N GLN A 28 11.69 -8.90 0.29
CA GLN A 28 11.00 -9.34 -0.92
C GLN A 28 9.74 -10.14 -0.57
N ASN A 29 9.80 -11.00 0.44
CA ASN A 29 8.63 -11.75 0.91
C ASN A 29 7.51 -10.80 1.42
N SER A 30 7.90 -9.77 2.18
CA SER A 30 6.96 -8.75 2.67
C SER A 30 6.36 -7.93 1.53
N ALA A 31 7.17 -7.58 0.52
CA ALA A 31 6.71 -6.85 -0.66
C ALA A 31 5.74 -7.69 -1.51
N VAL A 32 6.02 -8.99 -1.69
CA VAL A 32 5.14 -9.92 -2.41
C VAL A 32 3.80 -10.08 -1.68
N LEU A 33 3.83 -10.19 -0.34
CA LEU A 33 2.61 -10.25 0.46
C LEU A 33 1.74 -9.00 0.25
N VAL A 34 2.33 -7.81 0.31
CA VAL A 34 1.62 -6.55 0.10
C VAL A 34 1.07 -6.42 -1.33
N LEU A 35 1.81 -6.90 -2.33
CA LEU A 35 1.37 -6.91 -3.72
C LEU A 35 0.15 -7.82 -3.92
N VAL A 36 0.14 -9.01 -3.31
CA VAL A 36 -1.02 -9.91 -3.37
C VAL A 36 -2.22 -9.30 -2.62
N ALA A 37 -1.98 -8.70 -1.46
CA ALA A 37 -3.05 -8.03 -0.69
C ALA A 37 -3.68 -6.87 -1.48
N SER A 38 -2.87 -6.03 -2.14
CA SER A 38 -3.37 -4.92 -2.96
C SER A 38 -4.15 -5.40 -4.19
N LEU A 39 -3.75 -6.53 -4.80
CA LEU A 39 -4.47 -7.16 -5.90
C LEU A 39 -5.88 -7.60 -5.47
N ILE A 40 -6.01 -8.22 -4.28
CA ILE A 40 -7.30 -8.65 -3.73
C ILE A 40 -8.20 -7.44 -3.49
N ILE A 41 -7.66 -6.38 -2.87
CA ILE A 41 -8.40 -5.14 -2.62
C ILE A 41 -8.88 -4.52 -3.94
N ALA A 42 -8.03 -4.51 -4.98
CA ALA A 42 -8.41 -4.02 -6.30
C ALA A 42 -9.57 -4.83 -6.91
N CYS A 43 -9.56 -6.16 -6.78
CA CYS A 43 -10.67 -7.00 -7.24
C CYS A 43 -11.98 -6.71 -6.49
N VAL A 44 -11.91 -6.45 -5.18
CA VAL A 44 -13.09 -6.09 -4.38
C VAL A 44 -13.68 -4.76 -4.84
N ILE A 45 -12.84 -3.74 -5.01
CA ILE A 45 -13.28 -2.43 -5.51
C ILE A 45 -13.92 -2.57 -6.90
N PHE A 46 -13.31 -3.35 -7.79
CA PHE A 46 -13.88 -3.62 -9.12
C PHE A 46 -15.27 -4.25 -9.05
N ALA A 47 -15.49 -5.20 -8.13
CA ALA A 47 -16.80 -5.79 -7.91
C ALA A 47 -17.82 -4.77 -7.36
N MET A 48 -17.39 -3.91 -6.45
CA MET A 48 -18.21 -2.82 -5.89
C MET A 48 -18.61 -1.80 -6.95
N ASP A 49 -17.70 -1.42 -7.84
CA ASP A 49 -17.96 -0.50 -8.95
C ASP A 49 -19.01 -1.08 -9.91
N LYS A 50 -18.84 -2.35 -10.30
CA LYS A 50 -19.80 -3.07 -11.16
C LYS A 50 -21.18 -3.22 -10.51
N GLY A 51 -21.21 -3.55 -9.22
CA GLY A 51 -22.45 -3.64 -8.44
C GLY A 51 -23.18 -2.31 -8.38
N SER A 52 -22.45 -1.22 -8.15
CA SER A 52 -23.03 0.13 -8.07
C SER A 52 -23.66 0.57 -9.39
N THR A 53 -22.98 0.36 -10.52
CA THR A 53 -23.56 0.65 -11.85
C THR A 53 -24.81 -0.18 -12.11
N PHE A 54 -24.79 -1.48 -11.79
CA PHE A 54 -25.95 -2.36 -11.99
C PHE A 54 -27.16 -1.92 -11.17
N VAL A 55 -26.95 -1.54 -9.91
CA VAL A 55 -28.02 -1.02 -9.04
C VAL A 55 -28.57 0.28 -9.61
N LEU A 56 -27.70 1.24 -9.96
CA LEU A 56 -28.14 2.52 -10.52
C LEU A 56 -28.89 2.35 -11.84
N ASP A 57 -28.37 1.55 -12.78
CA ASP A 57 -29.04 1.28 -14.06
C ASP A 57 -30.43 0.67 -13.86
N THR A 58 -30.58 -0.24 -12.88
CA THR A 58 -31.87 -0.86 -12.55
C THR A 58 -32.84 0.16 -11.95
N PHE A 59 -32.37 1.01 -11.04
CA PHE A 59 -33.18 2.07 -10.44
C PHE A 59 -33.61 3.12 -11.47
N TYR A 60 -32.69 3.60 -12.31
CA TYR A 60 -33.00 4.57 -13.36
C TYR A 60 -33.97 3.99 -14.40
N LYS A 61 -33.78 2.72 -14.80
CA LYS A 61 -34.68 2.05 -15.74
C LYS A 61 -36.08 1.83 -15.16
N SER A 62 -36.20 1.58 -13.85
CA SER A 62 -37.49 1.47 -13.17
C SER A 62 -38.21 2.80 -12.95
N LEU A 63 -37.48 3.92 -12.91
CA LEU A 63 -38.06 5.27 -12.76
C LEU A 63 -38.45 5.87 -14.12
N SER A 64 -37.73 5.52 -15.18
CA SER A 64 -37.96 5.99 -16.55
C SER A 64 -39.10 5.26 -17.28
N ASN A 65 -39.60 4.15 -16.74
CA ASN A 65 -40.70 3.36 -17.28
C ASN A 65 -41.93 3.50 -16.39
#